data_AF-A0A5E4LQI0-F1
#
_entry.id   AF-A0A5E4LQI0-F1
#
_cell.length_a   1.000
_cell.length_b   1.000
_cell.length_c   1.000
_cell.angle_alpha   90.00
_cell.angle_beta   90.00
_cell.angle_gamma   90.00
#
_symmetry.space_group_name_H-M   'P 1'
#
loop_
_entity.id
_entity.type
_entity.pdbx_description
1 polymer ?
#
loop_
_entity_poly.entity_id
_entity_poly.type
_entity_poly.pdbx_seq_one_letter_code
_entity_poly.pdbx_strand_id
1 'polypeptide(L)'
;MPKPVAVGDVIEVTIEATGSKGDGIAKKDGFVIFVKGASQGQTVKIKITGVGRSSATAEVAGEGSAAAAPSEPAAPAEGASEEEAAPAEEDGEDLQ
;
A
#
# COMPACT_ATOMS: atom_id res chain seq x y z
N MET A 1 7.28 -9.44 30.93
CA MET A 1 6.41 -9.21 29.75
C MET A 1 7.24 -8.59 28.64
N PRO A 2 7.33 -9.19 27.45
CA PRO A 2 8.01 -8.57 26.33
C PRO A 2 7.28 -7.29 25.95
N LYS A 3 8.04 -6.19 25.81
CA LYS A 3 7.50 -4.95 25.27
C LYS A 3 7.42 -5.14 23.75
N PRO A 4 6.27 -4.92 23.10
CA PRO A 4 6.12 -5.11 21.66
C PRO A 4 6.96 -4.13 20.84
N VAL A 5 7.47 -3.08 21.48
CA VAL A 5 8.29 -2.03 20.86
C VAL A 5 9.40 -1.58 21.82
N ALA A 6 10.59 -1.31 21.26
CA ALA A 6 11.75 -0.77 21.96
C ALA A 6 12.04 0.68 21.51
N VAL A 7 12.72 1.44 22.36
CA VAL A 7 13.22 2.77 21.97
C VAL A 7 14.40 2.57 21.03
N GLY A 8 14.41 3.28 19.90
CA GLY A 8 15.41 3.18 18.83
C GLY A 8 15.00 2.27 17.68
N ASP A 9 13.94 1.48 17.84
CA ASP A 9 13.43 0.61 16.79
C ASP A 9 12.84 1.42 15.63
N VAL A 10 13.15 0.99 14.40
CA VAL A 10 12.62 1.56 13.17
C VAL A 10 11.65 0.56 12.57
N ILE A 11 10.37 0.90 12.57
CA ILE A 11 9.31 0.04 12.04
C ILE A 11 8.49 0.78 11.00
N GLU A 12 7.95 0.02 10.05
CA GLU A 12 7.01 0.52 9.07
C GLU A 12 5.59 0.41 9.62
N VAL A 13 4.88 1.53 9.63
CA VAL A 13 3.49 1.63 10.07
C VAL A 13 2.66 2.40 9.07
N THR A 14 1.40 2.01 8.96
CA THR A 14 0.39 2.76 8.20
C THR A 14 -0.31 3.72 9.14
N ILE A 15 -0.38 4.99 8.74
CA ILE A 15 -1.04 6.02 9.52
C ILE A 15 -2.55 5.93 9.26
N GLU A 16 -3.31 5.58 10.29
CA GLU A 16 -4.77 5.42 10.20
C GLU A 16 -5.50 6.76 10.33
N ALA A 17 -4.93 7.72 11.08
CA ALA A 17 -5.52 9.04 11.31
C ALA A 17 -4.45 10.11 11.52
N THR A 18 -4.81 11.39 11.32
CA THR A 18 -3.95 12.54 11.66
C THR A 18 -4.66 13.39 12.70
N GLY A 19 -3.98 13.77 13.78
CA GLY A 19 -4.48 14.69 14.78
C GLY A 19 -4.46 16.15 14.31
N SER A 20 -5.20 17.03 15.00
CA SER A 20 -5.34 18.46 14.65
C SER A 20 -4.02 19.26 14.66
N LYS A 21 -2.96 18.72 15.28
CA LYS A 21 -1.63 19.33 15.35
C LYS A 21 -0.65 18.78 14.29
N GLY A 22 -1.11 17.92 13.40
CA GLY A 22 -0.25 17.25 12.40
C GLY A 22 0.52 16.04 12.96
N ASP A 23 0.05 15.46 14.06
CA ASP A 23 0.59 14.22 14.61
C ASP A 23 -0.15 13.03 13.98
N GLY A 24 0.56 12.15 13.29
CA GLY A 24 0.02 10.91 12.74
C GLY A 24 -0.24 9.89 13.84
N ILE A 25 -1.35 9.17 13.73
CA ILE A 25 -1.79 8.16 14.68
C ILE A 25 -1.77 6.82 13.95
N ALA A 26 -0.87 5.94 14.39
CA ALA A 26 -0.79 4.56 13.94
C ALA A 26 -1.22 3.62 15.07
N LYS A 27 -1.91 2.53 14.70
CA LYS A 27 -2.31 1.49 15.64
C LYS A 27 -1.72 0.17 15.17
N LYS A 28 -0.99 -0.51 16.06
CA LYS A 28 -0.35 -1.80 15.78
C LYS A 28 -0.66 -2.75 16.91
N ASP A 29 -1.38 -3.83 16.64
CA ASP A 29 -1.73 -4.87 17.63
C ASP A 29 -2.35 -4.31 18.93
N GLY A 30 -3.23 -3.30 18.80
CA GLY A 30 -3.86 -2.63 19.94
C GLY A 30 -2.98 -1.62 20.67
N PHE A 31 -1.76 -1.38 20.20
CA PHE A 31 -0.83 -0.39 20.71
C PHE A 31 -0.88 0.89 19.87
N VAL A 32 -0.98 2.04 20.54
CA VAL A 32 -1.12 3.36 19.89
C VAL A 32 0.24 4.03 19.76
N ILE A 33 0.60 4.45 18.55
CA ILE A 33 1.87 5.10 18.25
C ILE A 33 1.58 6.48 17.67
N PHE A 34 2.12 7.51 18.33
CA PHE A 34 2.04 8.89 17.90
C PHE A 34 3.29 9.24 17.10
N VAL A 35 3.09 9.63 15.85
CA VAL A 35 4.14 9.87 14.86
C VAL A 35 4.16 11.34 14.47
N LYS A 36 5.19 12.07 14.88
CA LYS A 36 5.30 13.50 14.55
C LYS A 36 5.71 13.68 13.08
N GLY A 37 4.90 14.42 12.31
CA GLY A 37 5.19 14.70 10.89
C GLY A 37 4.68 13.64 9.91
N ALA A 38 3.73 12.81 10.33
CA ALA A 38 3.12 11.80 9.47
C ALA A 38 1.63 12.10 9.23
N SER A 39 1.13 11.78 8.03
CA SER A 39 -0.25 12.02 7.61
C SER A 39 -0.99 10.73 7.31
N GLN A 40 -2.30 10.76 7.53
CA GLN A 40 -3.23 9.66 7.27
C GLN A 40 -3.11 9.12 5.84
N GLY A 41 -3.17 7.79 5.71
CA GLY A 41 -3.15 7.09 4.43
C GLY A 41 -1.74 6.86 3.87
N GLN A 42 -0.69 7.32 4.56
CA GLN A 42 0.69 7.04 4.18
C GLN A 42 1.26 5.90 5.02
N THR A 43 2.04 5.05 4.37
CA THR A 43 2.90 4.07 5.04
C THR A 43 4.28 4.70 5.15
N VAL A 44 4.77 4.94 6.36
CA VAL A 44 6.07 5.59 6.58
C VAL A 44 6.89 4.80 7.59
N LYS A 45 8.21 4.92 7.48
CA LYS A 45 9.13 4.33 8.46
C LYS A 45 9.32 5.29 9.61
N ILE A 46 8.97 4.83 10.80
CA ILE A 46 9.02 5.63 12.02
C ILE A 46 10.10 5.09 12.94
N LYS A 47 10.78 5.98 13.65
CA LYS A 47 11.72 5.62 14.72
C LYS A 47 11.09 5.91 16.06
N ILE A 48 10.99 4.89 16.89
CA ILE A 48 10.43 5.03 18.23
C ILE A 48 11.45 5.75 19.12
N THR A 49 11.08 6.91 19.64
CA THR A 49 11.93 7.72 20.52
C THR A 49 11.56 7.56 21.99
N GLY A 50 10.34 7.10 22.26
CA GLY A 50 9.86 6.83 23.61
C GLY A 50 8.76 5.80 23.62
N VAL A 51 8.79 4.89 24.60
CA VAL A 51 7.72 3.90 24.84
C VAL A 51 7.15 4.11 26.23
N GLY A 52 5.87 4.40 26.30
CA GLY A 52 5.08 4.54 27.53
C GLY A 52 4.41 3.24 27.95
N ARG A 53 3.49 3.33 28.92
CA ARG A 53 2.77 2.16 29.47
C ARG A 53 1.77 1.54 28.50
N SER A 54 1.17 2.37 27.62
CA SER A 54 0.13 1.93 26.68
C SER A 54 0.23 2.59 25.30
N SER A 55 1.23 3.44 25.10
CA SER A 55 1.45 4.20 23.86
C SER A 55 2.94 4.46 23.66
N ALA A 56 3.36 4.70 22.41
CA ALA A 56 4.71 5.15 22.09
C ALA A 56 4.70 6.47 21.31
N THR A 57 5.81 7.18 21.39
CA THR A 57 6.09 8.39 20.62
C THR A 57 7.22 8.08 19.64
N ALA A 58 7.03 8.48 18.40
CA ALA A 58 7.95 8.24 17.31
C ALA A 58 8.05 9.45 16.39
N GLU A 59 9.16 9.53 15.68
CA GLU A 59 9.41 10.52 14.63
C GLU A 59 9.55 9.83 13.28
N VAL A 60 9.20 10.52 12.19
CA VAL A 60 9.39 10.00 10.83
C VAL A 60 10.89 9.88 10.56
N ALA A 61 11.36 8.65 10.35
CA ALA A 61 12.76 8.35 10.03
C ALA A 61 13.01 8.31 8.51
N GLY A 62 11.95 8.18 7.73
CA GLY A 62 11.96 8.30 6.27
C GLY A 62 10.56 8.15 5.68
N GLU A 63 10.31 8.82 4.56
CA GLU A 63 9.09 8.64 3.78
C GLU A 63 9.07 7.21 3.24
N GLY A 64 8.05 6.43 3.63
CA GLY A 64 7.82 5.11 3.07
C GLY A 64 7.34 5.28 1.64
N SER A 65 8.24 4.94 0.73
CA SER A 65 8.14 4.91 -0.72
C SER A 65 6.71 4.94 -1.30
N ALA A 66 6.31 6.12 -1.79
CA ALA A 66 5.43 6.24 -2.95
C ALA A 66 6.22 6.33 -4.27
N ALA A 67 7.48 5.85 -4.28
CA ALA A 67 8.36 5.87 -5.45
C ALA A 67 8.91 4.47 -5.75
N ALA A 68 8.01 3.52 -5.93
CA ALA A 68 8.22 2.38 -6.80
C ALA A 68 6.84 1.93 -7.30
N ALA A 69 6.34 2.62 -8.32
CA ALA A 69 5.56 1.89 -9.29
C ALA A 69 6.40 0.67 -9.70
N PRO A 70 5.89 -0.57 -9.64
CA PRO A 70 6.25 -1.51 -10.68
C PRO A 70 5.59 -1.00 -11.97
N SER A 71 6.12 0.12 -12.50
CA SER A 71 6.13 0.35 -13.94
C SER A 71 7.41 -0.30 -14.45
N GLU A 72 7.53 -1.60 -14.22
CA GLU A 72 8.12 -2.47 -15.22
C GLU A 72 6.93 -3.10 -15.94
N PRO A 73 6.41 -2.48 -17.02
CA PRO A 73 5.66 -3.21 -18.02
C PRO A 73 6.63 -4.19 -18.70
N ALA A 74 6.91 -5.32 -18.05
CA ALA A 74 7.47 -6.49 -18.69
C ALA A 74 6.29 -7.45 -18.92
N ALA A 75 5.55 -7.27 -20.01
CA ALA A 75 5.81 -7.86 -21.34
C ALA A 75 4.86 -9.06 -21.56
N PRO A 76 4.53 -9.40 -22.80
CA PRO A 76 3.65 -8.68 -23.71
C PRO A 76 2.42 -9.54 -24.08
N ALA A 77 1.52 -8.95 -24.87
CA ALA A 77 0.46 -9.67 -25.55
C ALA A 77 1.00 -10.92 -26.28
N GLU A 78 0.62 -12.10 -25.81
CA GLU A 78 0.60 -13.29 -26.65
C GLU A 78 -0.63 -14.11 -26.27
N GLY A 79 -1.61 -14.04 -27.15
CA GLY A 79 -2.90 -14.70 -27.08
C GLY A 79 -3.50 -14.68 -28.47
N ALA A 80 -2.76 -15.35 -29.38
CA ALA A 80 -3.10 -15.80 -30.71
C ALA A 80 -4.37 -15.21 -31.36
N SER A 81 -4.16 -14.30 -32.31
CA SER A 81 -5.02 -14.22 -33.48
C SER A 81 -4.84 -15.50 -34.30
N GLU A 82 -5.78 -16.42 -34.12
CA GLU A 82 -6.08 -17.45 -35.11
C GLU A 82 -7.35 -16.99 -35.82
N GLU A 83 -7.18 -16.12 -36.82
CA GLU A 83 -8.18 -15.92 -37.88
C GLU A 83 -7.61 -16.57 -39.13
N GLU A 84 -7.67 -17.90 -39.14
CA GLU A 84 -7.50 -18.68 -40.36
C GLU A 84 -8.81 -18.60 -41.15
N ALA A 85 -8.69 -17.98 -42.32
CA ALA A 85 -9.78 -17.78 -43.26
C ALA A 85 -10.29 -19.12 -43.84
N ALA A 86 -11.61 -19.23 -43.95
CA ALA A 86 -12.23 -19.88 -45.10
C ALA A 86 -13.60 -19.22 -45.39
N PRO A 87 -13.72 -18.49 -46.53
CA PRO A 87 -14.98 -18.00 -47.07
C PRO A 87 -15.69 -19.10 -47.90
N ALA A 88 -16.91 -18.78 -48.40
CA ALA A 88 -17.82 -19.58 -49.25
C ALA A 88 -18.76 -20.50 -48.46
N GLU A 89 -20.07 -20.61 -48.72
CA GLU A 89 -20.95 -20.32 -49.88
C GLU A 89 -22.37 -20.13 -49.29
N GLU A 90 -23.18 -19.16 -49.75
CA GLU A 90 -24.18 -19.26 -50.84
C GLU A 90 -25.46 -20.04 -50.47
N ASP A 91 -26.59 -19.51 -50.95
CA ASP A 91 -27.96 -20.01 -50.93
C ASP A 91 -28.68 -19.96 -49.57
N GLY A 92 -29.85 -19.33 -49.44
CA GLY A 92 -30.92 -19.20 -50.42
C GLY A 92 -32.19 -19.63 -49.69
N GLU A 93 -33.29 -18.89 -49.88
CA GLU A 93 -34.64 -19.24 -49.41
C GLU A 93 -34.82 -19.04 -47.88
N ASP A 94 -35.87 -18.42 -47.35
CA ASP A 94 -37.27 -18.64 -47.67
C ASP A 94 -38.15 -17.44 -47.29
N LEU A 95 -39.23 -17.35 -48.04
CA LEU A 95 -40.29 -16.37 -48.09
C LEU A 95 -41.28 -16.61 -46.92
N GLN A 96 -41.63 -15.59 -46.13
CA GLN A 96 -42.95 -15.49 -45.47
C GLN A 96 -43.23 -14.11 -44.87
#